data_AF-A0A7V9CMY4-F1
#
_entry.id   AF-A0A7V9CMY4-F1
#
_cell.length_a   1.000
_cell.length_b   1.000
_cell.length_c   1.000
_cell.angle_alpha   90.00
_cell.angle_beta   90.00
_cell.angle_gamma   90.00
#
_symmetry.space_group_name_H-M   'P 1'
#
loop_
_entity.id
_entity.type
_entity.pdbx_description
1 polymer ?
#
loop_
_entity_poly.entity_id
_entity_poly.type
_entity_poly.pdbx_seq_one_letter_code
_entity_poly.pdbx_strand_id
1 'polypeptide(L)'
;MSDGATLSRASAELGAVAGNLSRQYPETNNGVRTTVVPINERYTGRITDPVWLAFMTAGIMVLLIACANVANLLLMRATHRSREIAIRVSLGATRRRVVRQLLVESSILATLGGVFGLAFSLLGARLLSVTLTESAPYWVHFTMDARGFVALAGVCLGSVFVFGLVPALHVSKTDINHVLQEGGRSGDGGPRARRWTATFLTAEFALTVVLLAAMALGFRNFQAAQEADVVIDPSHLLTMWVSLPAERYPTPEQRGAFFERLSERLRQIGAISSTAIASALPFGGATVRGLAIDGRSTADEVPPTVSTVTVSRQYFETIGLSVLRGRDLNERDGAAGHQTAIVNERFVAMYFPDEDPIGRRIRLINPNEPSSAAWLTIVGVCPSVRQRPQGIDPDPVVYLPLRGAPPTNAAVILRNSSDPSSLAALVRQEIRALDPELPLYRVRTMDRVVSESRLNGWVSQALVTVIACIALGLSVIGLYAVTAHAVAQRTREIGIRMALGARPRQVMRLVLQRAVRQLGLGLLAGIACTAAWERLLEDPTQRYRMTDPVVLMMIAVLVIVVAFAACLWPARRASWLEPVVALRYE
;
A
#
# COMPACT_ATOMS: atom_id res chain seq x y z
N MET A 1 -13.85 19.91 -19.40
CA MET A 1 -14.66 18.75 -19.84
C MET A 1 -16.03 18.91 -19.22
N SER A 2 -17.10 18.64 -19.95
CA SER A 2 -18.46 18.62 -19.38
C SER A 2 -18.59 17.48 -18.37
N ASP A 3 -19.46 17.65 -17.37
CA ASP A 3 -19.79 16.60 -16.43
C ASP A 3 -20.34 15.37 -17.18
N GLY A 4 -19.88 14.18 -16.79
CA GLY A 4 -20.29 12.90 -17.40
C GLY A 4 -19.55 12.49 -18.69
N ALA A 5 -18.55 13.25 -19.14
CA ALA A 5 -17.74 12.85 -20.29
C ALA A 5 -16.97 11.54 -20.03
N THR A 6 -17.00 10.61 -20.98
CA THR A 6 -16.27 9.34 -20.88
C THR A 6 -14.82 9.50 -21.32
N LEU A 7 -13.93 8.66 -20.75
CA LEU A 7 -12.51 8.68 -21.09
C LEU A 7 -12.26 8.35 -22.58
N SER A 8 -13.09 7.47 -23.16
CA SER A 8 -13.03 7.12 -24.58
C SER A 8 -13.35 8.33 -25.47
N ARG A 9 -14.41 9.08 -25.14
CA ARG A 9 -14.79 10.29 -25.88
C ARG A 9 -13.71 11.37 -25.76
N ALA A 10 -13.20 11.59 -24.56
CA ALA A 10 -12.11 12.52 -24.30
C ALA A 10 -10.85 12.17 -25.11
N SER A 11 -10.49 10.88 -25.14
CA SER A 11 -9.33 10.39 -25.89
C SER A 11 -9.53 10.53 -27.40
N ALA A 12 -10.74 10.28 -27.90
CA ALA A 12 -11.07 10.44 -29.31
C ALA A 12 -11.02 11.91 -29.75
N GLU A 13 -11.61 12.82 -28.95
CA GLU A 13 -11.58 14.26 -29.23
C GLU A 13 -10.14 14.81 -29.17
N LEU A 14 -9.37 14.48 -28.13
CA LEU A 14 -7.96 14.89 -28.04
C LEU A 14 -7.12 14.26 -29.15
N GLY A 15 -7.38 13.00 -29.52
CA GLY A 15 -6.71 12.35 -30.65
C GLY A 15 -7.02 13.03 -31.98
N ALA A 16 -8.26 13.47 -32.20
CA ALA A 16 -8.63 14.23 -33.40
C ALA A 16 -7.96 15.62 -33.43
N VAL A 17 -7.90 16.32 -32.29
CA VAL A 17 -7.17 17.60 -32.16
C VAL A 17 -5.69 17.39 -32.40
N ALA A 18 -5.07 16.38 -31.79
CA ALA A 18 -3.66 16.05 -31.98
C ALA A 18 -3.35 15.67 -33.44
N GLY A 19 -4.23 14.90 -34.10
CA GLY A 19 -4.11 14.56 -35.51
C GLY A 19 -4.24 15.78 -36.44
N ASN A 20 -5.09 16.75 -36.09
CA ASN A 20 -5.17 18.02 -36.81
C ASN A 20 -3.93 18.89 -36.59
N LEU A 21 -3.43 18.97 -35.35
CA LEU A 21 -2.19 19.69 -35.03
C LEU A 21 -0.97 19.06 -35.71
N SER A 22 -0.92 17.73 -35.82
CA SER A 22 0.12 17.02 -36.56
C SER A 22 0.09 17.31 -38.06
N ARG A 23 -1.10 17.55 -38.64
CA ARG A 23 -1.26 17.93 -40.06
C ARG A 23 -0.92 19.40 -40.31
N GLN A 24 -1.30 20.28 -39.38
CA GLN A 24 -1.08 21.73 -39.50
C GLN A 24 0.36 22.14 -39.13
N TYR A 25 0.98 21.45 -38.17
CA TYR A 25 2.31 21.74 -37.64
C TYR A 25 3.15 20.46 -37.56
N PRO A 26 3.53 19.87 -38.71
CA PRO A 26 4.23 18.59 -38.76
C PRO A 26 5.63 18.63 -38.13
N GLU A 27 6.33 19.76 -38.13
CA GLU A 27 7.66 19.84 -37.51
C GLU A 27 7.65 19.67 -35.99
N THR A 28 6.58 20.10 -35.30
CA THR A 28 6.49 20.07 -33.83
C THR A 28 5.59 18.97 -33.28
N ASN A 29 4.62 18.48 -34.07
CA ASN A 29 3.57 17.58 -33.58
C ASN A 29 3.54 16.20 -34.28
N ASN A 30 4.38 15.97 -35.29
CA ASN A 30 4.46 14.65 -35.93
C ASN A 30 5.06 13.62 -34.95
N GLY A 31 4.38 12.49 -34.78
CA GLY A 31 4.75 11.45 -33.83
C GLY A 31 4.35 11.71 -32.36
N VAL A 32 3.82 12.89 -32.03
CA VAL A 32 3.33 13.22 -30.68
C VAL A 32 1.99 12.53 -30.44
N ARG A 33 1.91 11.70 -29.39
CA ARG A 33 0.67 11.04 -28.99
C ARG A 33 0.12 11.68 -27.71
N THR A 34 -1.15 12.02 -27.74
CA THR A 34 -1.89 12.44 -26.54
C THR A 34 -2.51 11.23 -25.85
N THR A 35 -2.35 11.13 -24.54
CA THR A 35 -3.03 10.11 -23.74
C THR A 35 -3.84 10.80 -22.67
N VAL A 36 -5.13 10.46 -22.59
CA VAL A 36 -6.01 10.90 -21.50
C VAL A 36 -5.94 9.85 -20.41
N VAL A 37 -5.57 10.27 -19.22
CA VAL A 37 -5.57 9.42 -18.03
C VAL A 37 -6.44 10.06 -16.95
N PRO A 38 -7.21 9.27 -16.17
CA PRO A 38 -7.90 9.78 -14.99
C PRO A 38 -6.92 10.44 -14.02
N ILE A 39 -7.40 11.42 -13.26
CA ILE A 39 -6.59 12.05 -12.19
C ILE A 39 -6.08 11.02 -11.18
N ASN A 40 -6.90 10.01 -10.87
CA ASN A 40 -6.50 8.90 -10.00
C ASN A 40 -5.36 8.08 -10.63
N GLU A 41 -5.42 7.77 -11.92
CA GLU A 41 -4.33 7.05 -12.59
C GLU A 41 -3.02 7.85 -12.56
N ARG A 42 -3.09 9.17 -12.73
CA ARG A 42 -1.92 10.05 -12.72
C ARG A 42 -1.28 10.19 -11.34
N TYR A 43 -2.07 10.26 -10.27
CA TYR A 43 -1.57 10.59 -8.92
C TYR A 43 -1.58 9.41 -7.93
N THR A 44 -2.53 8.50 -8.05
CA THR A 44 -2.68 7.31 -7.18
C THR A 44 -2.32 6.00 -7.87
N GLY A 45 -1.97 6.06 -9.17
CA GLY A 45 -1.73 4.89 -9.98
C GLY A 45 -3.02 4.23 -10.49
N ARG A 46 -2.87 3.17 -11.26
CA ARG A 46 -3.99 2.38 -11.81
C ARG A 46 -4.54 1.46 -10.72
N ILE A 47 -5.82 1.11 -10.80
CA ILE A 47 -6.41 0.08 -9.92
C ILE A 47 -5.72 -1.29 -10.12
N THR A 48 -5.12 -1.49 -11.29
CA THR A 48 -4.30 -2.66 -11.62
C THR A 48 -2.90 -2.61 -11.02
N ASP A 49 -2.50 -1.50 -10.40
CA ASP A 49 -1.17 -1.40 -9.81
C ASP A 49 -1.05 -2.35 -8.61
N PRO A 50 0.14 -2.93 -8.37
CA PRO A 50 0.34 -3.95 -7.34
C PRO A 50 -0.14 -3.55 -5.95
N VAL A 51 -0.08 -2.26 -5.60
CA VAL A 51 -0.53 -1.74 -4.30
C VAL A 51 -2.05 -1.89 -4.12
N TRP A 52 -2.84 -1.51 -5.13
CA TRP A 52 -4.31 -1.61 -5.07
C TRP A 52 -4.75 -3.07 -5.13
N LEU A 53 -4.11 -3.87 -5.98
CA LEU A 53 -4.32 -5.30 -6.03
C LEU A 53 -4.04 -5.93 -4.66
N ALA A 54 -2.91 -5.58 -4.02
CA ALA A 54 -2.54 -6.07 -2.69
C ALA A 54 -3.62 -5.76 -1.64
N PHE A 55 -4.13 -4.52 -1.58
CA PHE A 55 -5.21 -4.15 -0.66
C PHE A 55 -6.50 -4.92 -0.92
N MET A 56 -6.91 -5.05 -2.18
CA MET A 56 -8.11 -5.81 -2.55
C MET A 56 -7.96 -7.29 -2.20
N THR A 57 -6.82 -7.90 -2.51
CA THR A 57 -6.54 -9.29 -2.10
C THR A 57 -6.50 -9.44 -0.59
N ALA A 58 -5.90 -8.51 0.14
CA ALA A 58 -5.84 -8.58 1.60
C ALA A 58 -7.26 -8.49 2.22
N GLY A 59 -8.11 -7.61 1.69
CA GLY A 59 -9.52 -7.53 2.06
C GLY A 59 -10.30 -8.82 1.77
N ILE A 60 -10.08 -9.42 0.59
CA ILE A 60 -10.69 -10.71 0.21
C ILE A 60 -10.19 -11.83 1.14
N MET A 61 -8.90 -11.86 1.50
CA MET A 61 -8.36 -12.85 2.42
C MET A 61 -9.01 -12.75 3.81
N VAL A 62 -9.19 -11.54 4.34
CA VAL A 62 -9.90 -11.33 5.61
C VAL A 62 -11.36 -11.75 5.50
N LEU A 63 -12.03 -11.45 4.39
CA LEU A 63 -13.39 -11.94 4.13
C LEU A 63 -13.43 -13.47 4.13
N LEU A 64 -12.48 -14.14 3.48
CA LEU A 64 -12.38 -15.60 3.46
C LEU A 64 -12.14 -16.20 4.85
N ILE A 65 -11.32 -15.55 5.69
CA ILE A 65 -11.12 -15.92 7.10
C ILE A 65 -12.43 -15.80 7.88
N ALA A 66 -13.13 -14.67 7.78
CA ALA A 66 -14.43 -14.47 8.43
C ALA A 66 -15.47 -15.48 7.94
N CYS A 67 -15.50 -15.74 6.64
CA CYS A 67 -16.31 -16.75 5.98
C CYS A 67 -16.04 -18.16 6.53
N ALA A 68 -14.76 -18.54 6.65
CA ALA A 68 -14.36 -19.83 7.22
C ALA A 68 -14.86 -19.99 8.66
N ASN A 69 -14.76 -18.92 9.47
CA ASN A 69 -15.27 -18.89 10.83
C ASN A 69 -16.78 -19.10 10.91
N VAL A 70 -17.54 -18.36 10.10
CA VAL A 70 -18.99 -18.50 10.03
C VAL A 70 -19.39 -19.89 9.55
N ALA A 71 -18.74 -20.42 8.50
CA ALA A 71 -19.00 -21.76 8.01
C ALA A 71 -18.80 -22.82 9.09
N ASN A 72 -17.72 -22.68 9.87
CA ASN A 72 -17.38 -23.61 10.93
C ASN A 72 -18.38 -23.54 12.09
N LEU A 73 -18.77 -22.33 12.52
CA LEU A 73 -19.82 -22.12 13.52
C LEU A 73 -21.16 -22.73 13.11
N LEU A 74 -21.53 -22.57 11.83
CA LEU A 74 -22.79 -23.10 11.31
C LEU A 74 -22.75 -24.61 11.15
N LEU A 75 -21.62 -25.18 10.73
CA LEU A 75 -21.41 -26.62 10.71
C LEU A 75 -21.59 -27.21 12.12
N MET A 76 -21.01 -26.55 13.14
CA MET A 76 -21.17 -26.93 14.54
C MET A 76 -22.64 -26.81 15.01
N ARG A 77 -23.32 -25.69 14.72
CA ARG A 77 -24.76 -25.51 15.07
C ARG A 77 -25.68 -26.50 14.36
N ALA A 78 -25.40 -26.85 13.11
CA ALA A 78 -26.20 -27.80 12.33
C ALA A 78 -26.22 -29.19 12.98
N THR A 79 -25.09 -29.63 13.57
CA THR A 79 -25.05 -30.91 14.28
C THR A 79 -25.94 -30.93 15.52
N HIS A 80 -26.04 -29.82 16.27
CA HIS A 80 -26.91 -29.73 17.46
C HIS A 80 -28.39 -29.57 17.08
N ARG A 81 -28.69 -28.84 16.00
CA ARG A 81 -30.06 -28.65 15.51
C ARG A 81 -30.59 -29.82 14.69
N SER A 82 -29.75 -30.79 14.32
CA SER A 82 -30.16 -31.95 13.54
C SER A 82 -31.31 -32.72 14.20
N ARG A 83 -31.26 -32.91 15.53
CA ARG A 83 -32.30 -33.59 16.32
C ARG A 83 -33.61 -32.80 16.34
N GLU A 84 -33.56 -31.49 16.59
CA GLU A 84 -34.72 -30.60 16.57
C GLU A 84 -35.38 -30.57 15.18
N ILE A 85 -34.57 -30.46 14.12
CA ILE A 85 -35.04 -30.42 12.74
C ILE A 85 -35.64 -31.77 12.34
N ALA A 86 -35.01 -32.89 12.74
CA ALA A 86 -35.55 -34.23 12.51
C ALA A 86 -36.92 -34.41 13.18
N ILE A 87 -37.07 -33.98 14.44
CA ILE A 87 -38.36 -34.01 15.16
C ILE A 87 -39.42 -33.14 14.46
N ARG A 88 -39.05 -31.93 13.99
CA ARG A 88 -40.00 -31.06 13.28
C ARG A 88 -40.41 -31.64 11.93
N VAL A 89 -39.49 -32.25 11.20
CA VAL A 89 -39.79 -32.89 9.92
C VAL A 89 -40.64 -34.15 10.13
N SER A 90 -40.40 -34.94 11.18
CA SER A 90 -41.28 -36.07 11.54
C SER A 90 -42.68 -35.65 11.97
N LEU A 91 -42.83 -34.44 12.55
CA LEU A 91 -44.12 -33.80 12.83
C LEU A 91 -44.78 -33.15 11.61
N GLY A 92 -44.22 -33.32 10.40
CA GLY A 92 -44.82 -32.85 9.14
C GLY A 92 -44.35 -31.47 8.66
N ALA A 93 -43.29 -30.89 9.24
CA ALA A 93 -42.75 -29.63 8.72
C ALA A 93 -42.14 -29.81 7.31
N THR A 94 -42.60 -28.99 6.35
CA THR A 94 -42.06 -29.02 4.99
C THR A 94 -40.63 -28.50 4.92
N ARG A 95 -39.81 -29.06 4.02
CA ARG A 95 -38.41 -28.63 3.81
C ARG A 95 -38.28 -27.12 3.54
N ARG A 96 -39.25 -26.53 2.83
CA ARG A 96 -39.30 -25.09 2.55
C ARG A 96 -39.44 -24.25 3.83
N ARG A 97 -40.17 -24.73 4.83
CA ARG A 97 -40.33 -24.02 6.12
C ARG A 97 -39.01 -23.98 6.89
N VAL A 98 -38.26 -25.09 6.92
CA VAL A 98 -36.94 -25.19 7.56
C VAL A 98 -35.91 -24.29 6.85
N VAL A 99 -35.85 -24.35 5.51
CA VAL A 99 -34.96 -23.50 4.71
C VAL A 99 -35.29 -22.02 4.93
N ARG A 100 -36.57 -21.63 4.92
CA ARG A 100 -36.99 -20.24 5.16
C ARG A 100 -36.54 -19.74 6.53
N GLN A 101 -36.70 -20.55 7.58
CA GLN A 101 -36.27 -20.18 8.92
C GLN A 101 -34.76 -19.92 8.97
N LEU A 102 -33.94 -20.84 8.44
CA LEU A 102 -32.49 -20.69 8.43
C LEU A 102 -32.01 -19.48 7.62
N LEU A 103 -32.68 -19.19 6.51
CA LEU A 103 -32.40 -17.99 5.70
C LEU A 103 -32.75 -16.70 6.46
N VAL A 104 -33.86 -16.67 7.21
CA VAL A 104 -34.24 -15.51 8.03
C VAL A 104 -33.26 -15.29 9.18
N GLU A 105 -32.85 -16.35 9.88
CA GLU A 105 -31.85 -16.23 10.94
C GLU A 105 -30.50 -15.75 10.40
N SER A 106 -30.09 -16.27 9.24
CA SER A 106 -28.84 -15.85 8.58
C SER A 106 -28.93 -14.43 8.04
N SER A 107 -30.10 -14.01 7.53
CA SER A 107 -30.29 -12.66 7.01
C SER A 107 -30.25 -11.61 8.13
N ILE A 108 -30.83 -11.89 9.31
CA ILE A 108 -30.74 -10.99 10.47
C ILE A 108 -29.28 -10.81 10.92
N LEU A 109 -28.50 -11.89 10.97
CA LEU A 109 -27.08 -11.79 11.33
C LEU A 109 -26.28 -11.03 10.27
N ALA A 110 -26.54 -11.26 8.99
CA ALA A 110 -25.87 -10.57 7.90
C ALA A 110 -26.24 -9.08 7.83
N THR A 111 -27.50 -8.71 8.10
CA THR A 111 -27.91 -7.30 8.14
C THR A 111 -27.29 -6.58 9.33
N LEU A 112 -27.31 -7.17 10.53
CA LEU A 112 -26.62 -6.60 11.70
C LEU A 112 -25.11 -6.45 11.44
N GLY A 113 -24.47 -7.49 10.91
CA GLY A 113 -23.06 -7.43 10.53
C GLY A 113 -22.78 -6.36 9.47
N GLY A 114 -23.65 -6.23 8.47
CA GLY A 114 -23.56 -5.19 7.45
C GLY A 114 -23.74 -3.78 8.00
N VAL A 115 -24.66 -3.57 8.95
CA VAL A 115 -24.86 -2.28 9.62
C VAL A 115 -23.63 -1.90 10.45
N PHE A 116 -23.09 -2.82 11.24
CA PHE A 116 -21.84 -2.56 11.98
C PHE A 116 -20.67 -2.33 11.03
N GLY A 117 -20.55 -3.12 9.96
CA GLY A 117 -19.51 -2.95 8.94
C GLY A 117 -19.60 -1.58 8.26
N LEU A 118 -20.81 -1.11 7.94
CA LEU A 118 -21.03 0.22 7.40
C LEU A 118 -20.65 1.31 8.41
N ALA A 119 -21.05 1.18 9.68
CA ALA A 119 -20.69 2.12 10.73
C ALA A 119 -19.16 2.21 10.93
N PHE A 120 -18.46 1.07 10.95
CA PHE A 120 -17.00 1.02 11.00
C PHE A 120 -16.34 1.63 9.77
N SER A 121 -16.90 1.39 8.57
CA SER A 121 -16.40 1.99 7.33
C SER A 121 -16.51 3.52 7.36
N LEU A 122 -17.66 4.05 7.76
CA LEU A 122 -17.90 5.49 7.88
C LEU A 122 -17.01 6.13 8.96
N LEU A 123 -16.87 5.49 10.12
CA LEU A 123 -15.98 5.95 11.17
C LEU A 123 -14.52 5.93 10.71
N GLY A 124 -14.08 4.86 10.05
CA GLY A 124 -12.74 4.73 9.51
C GLY A 124 -12.44 5.81 8.46
N ALA A 125 -13.36 6.05 7.53
CA ALA A 125 -13.25 7.11 6.53
C ALA A 125 -13.13 8.49 7.18
N ARG A 126 -13.89 8.74 8.25
CA ARG A 126 -13.82 10.00 9.01
C ARG A 126 -12.50 10.15 9.79
N LEU A 127 -12.02 9.07 10.42
CA LEU A 127 -10.73 9.09 11.12
C LEU A 127 -9.58 9.34 10.14
N LEU A 128 -9.60 8.69 8.98
CA LEU A 128 -8.65 8.92 7.88
C LEU A 128 -8.71 10.36 7.39
N SER A 129 -9.92 10.89 7.13
CA SER A 129 -10.05 12.26 6.62
C SER A 129 -9.51 13.28 7.62
N VAL A 130 -9.86 13.18 8.91
CA VAL A 130 -9.36 14.08 9.96
C VAL A 130 -7.85 14.00 10.07
N THR A 131 -7.28 12.79 10.13
CA THR A 131 -5.83 12.58 10.26
C THR A 131 -5.05 13.10 9.05
N LEU A 132 -5.65 13.08 7.86
CA LEU A 132 -4.99 13.48 6.61
C LEU A 132 -5.30 14.92 6.17
N THR A 133 -6.21 15.65 6.84
CA THR A 133 -6.73 16.97 6.42
C THR A 133 -5.65 17.98 6.06
N GLU A 134 -4.53 18.01 6.78
CA GLU A 134 -3.46 18.97 6.56
C GLU A 134 -2.58 18.69 5.33
N SER A 135 -2.66 17.48 4.79
CA SER A 135 -1.70 17.01 3.79
C SER A 135 -2.34 16.29 2.59
N ALA A 136 -3.59 15.86 2.70
CA ALA A 136 -4.33 15.27 1.59
C ALA A 136 -4.65 16.35 0.55
N PRO A 137 -4.42 16.07 -0.75
CA PRO A 137 -4.88 16.96 -1.80
C PRO A 137 -6.40 17.14 -1.76
N TYR A 138 -6.88 18.32 -2.21
CA TYR A 138 -8.31 18.65 -2.17
C TYR A 138 -9.22 17.66 -2.94
N TRP A 139 -8.65 16.93 -3.90
CA TRP A 139 -9.37 15.94 -4.72
C TRP A 139 -9.49 14.56 -4.05
N VAL A 140 -8.86 14.34 -2.90
CA VAL A 140 -8.94 13.08 -2.17
C VAL A 140 -10.09 13.15 -1.16
N HIS A 141 -11.16 12.43 -1.45
CA HIS A 141 -12.32 12.31 -0.57
C HIS A 141 -12.52 10.85 -0.14
N PHE A 142 -12.38 10.61 1.16
CA PHE A 142 -12.71 9.31 1.75
C PHE A 142 -14.20 9.26 2.05
N THR A 143 -14.98 8.69 1.12
CA THR A 143 -16.44 8.54 1.27
C THR A 143 -16.87 7.13 0.90
N MET A 144 -18.02 6.72 1.43
CA MET A 144 -18.70 5.50 1.00
C MET A 144 -19.67 5.87 -0.12
N ASP A 145 -19.28 5.61 -1.36
CA ASP A 145 -20.12 5.88 -2.53
C ASP A 145 -21.13 4.74 -2.77
N ALA A 146 -22.01 4.93 -3.75
CA ALA A 146 -23.01 3.92 -4.10
C ALA A 146 -22.37 2.58 -4.51
N ARG A 147 -21.17 2.60 -5.10
CA ARG A 147 -20.43 1.38 -5.50
C ARG A 147 -19.94 0.61 -4.29
N GLY A 148 -19.36 1.31 -3.30
CA GLY A 148 -18.99 0.72 -2.02
C GLY A 148 -20.20 0.11 -1.30
N PHE A 149 -21.34 0.79 -1.33
CA PHE A 149 -22.58 0.26 -0.74
C PHE A 149 -23.08 -1.00 -1.47
N VAL A 150 -23.08 -0.99 -2.82
CA VAL A 150 -23.46 -2.17 -3.62
C VAL A 150 -22.51 -3.33 -3.37
N ALA A 151 -21.20 -3.09 -3.25
CA ALA A 151 -20.22 -4.12 -2.91
C ALA A 151 -20.50 -4.72 -1.52
N LEU A 152 -20.75 -3.88 -0.50
CA LEU A 152 -21.12 -4.34 0.84
C LEU A 152 -22.42 -5.16 0.82
N ALA A 153 -23.45 -4.67 0.14
CA ALA A 153 -24.71 -5.38 -0.02
C ALA A 153 -24.51 -6.72 -0.72
N GLY A 154 -23.68 -6.77 -1.76
CA GLY A 154 -23.28 -7.99 -2.46
C GLY A 154 -22.58 -8.99 -1.55
N VAL A 155 -21.65 -8.53 -0.70
CA VAL A 155 -20.97 -9.39 0.30
C VAL A 155 -21.95 -9.91 1.35
N CYS A 156 -22.87 -9.08 1.84
CA CYS A 156 -23.90 -9.50 2.79
C CYS A 156 -24.85 -10.55 2.17
N LEU A 157 -25.34 -10.30 0.95
CA LEU A 157 -26.20 -11.24 0.23
C LEU A 157 -25.48 -12.55 -0.09
N GLY A 158 -24.24 -12.46 -0.57
CA GLY A 158 -23.38 -13.61 -0.82
C GLY A 158 -23.14 -14.43 0.45
N SER A 159 -22.94 -13.76 1.60
CA SER A 159 -22.79 -14.41 2.90
C SER A 159 -24.08 -15.14 3.30
N VAL A 160 -25.26 -14.53 3.17
CA VAL A 160 -26.55 -15.21 3.45
C VAL A 160 -26.74 -16.41 2.53
N PHE A 161 -26.36 -16.29 1.25
CA PHE A 161 -26.50 -17.38 0.29
C PHE A 161 -25.57 -18.55 0.62
N VAL A 162 -24.26 -18.28 0.79
CA VAL A 162 -23.26 -19.30 1.08
C VAL A 162 -23.51 -19.94 2.45
N PHE A 163 -23.78 -19.14 3.48
CA PHE A 163 -23.86 -19.63 4.86
C PHE A 163 -25.28 -20.03 5.28
N GLY A 164 -26.33 -19.42 4.73
CA GLY A 164 -27.71 -19.79 5.04
C GLY A 164 -28.21 -20.98 4.23
N LEU A 165 -27.86 -21.05 2.93
CA LEU A 165 -28.40 -22.05 2.02
C LEU A 165 -27.63 -23.38 2.06
N VAL A 166 -26.30 -23.35 2.17
CA VAL A 166 -25.47 -24.58 2.15
C VAL A 166 -25.80 -25.55 3.30
N PRO A 167 -25.93 -25.10 4.57
CA PRO A 167 -26.36 -25.97 5.66
C PRO A 167 -27.82 -26.40 5.50
N ALA A 168 -28.71 -25.51 5.04
CA ALA A 168 -30.12 -25.82 4.85
C ALA A 168 -30.34 -26.92 3.81
N LEU A 169 -29.58 -26.89 2.71
CA LEU A 169 -29.60 -27.95 1.70
C LEU A 169 -28.99 -29.26 2.21
N HIS A 170 -27.88 -29.21 2.93
CA HIS A 170 -27.28 -30.41 3.54
C HIS A 170 -28.23 -31.10 4.53
N VAL A 171 -28.82 -30.34 5.45
CA VAL A 171 -29.75 -30.87 6.46
C VAL A 171 -31.02 -31.41 5.79
N SER A 172 -31.52 -30.76 4.73
CA SER A 172 -32.71 -31.24 4.00
C SER A 172 -32.50 -32.58 3.28
N LYS A 173 -31.25 -32.96 2.99
CA LYS A 173 -30.87 -34.22 2.33
C LYS A 173 -30.44 -35.31 3.31
N THR A 174 -30.36 -35.02 4.60
CA THR A 174 -29.89 -36.00 5.59
C THR A 174 -31.00 -36.99 5.90
N ASP A 175 -30.69 -38.28 5.83
CA ASP A 175 -31.67 -39.36 5.99
C ASP A 175 -32.09 -39.51 7.46
N ILE A 176 -33.37 -39.28 7.75
CA ILE A 176 -33.94 -39.15 9.10
C ILE A 176 -33.76 -40.45 9.90
N ASN A 177 -33.78 -41.60 9.19
CA ASN A 177 -33.60 -42.92 9.80
C ASN A 177 -32.18 -43.15 10.32
N HIS A 178 -31.16 -42.59 9.67
CA HIS A 178 -29.76 -42.75 10.11
C HIS A 178 -29.47 -41.89 11.35
N VAL A 179 -30.06 -40.71 11.44
CA VAL A 179 -29.90 -39.77 12.57
C VAL A 179 -30.58 -40.30 13.84
N LEU A 180 -31.73 -40.98 13.70
CA LEU A 180 -32.45 -41.58 14.84
C LEU A 180 -31.81 -42.89 15.33
N GLN A 181 -31.20 -43.69 14.45
CA GLN A 181 -30.49 -44.92 14.84
C GLN A 181 -29.09 -44.66 15.46
N GLU A 182 -28.42 -43.56 15.11
CA GLU A 182 -27.10 -43.20 15.68
C GLU A 182 -27.16 -42.58 17.08
N GLY A 183 -28.37 -42.37 17.64
CA GLY A 183 -28.65 -41.63 18.87
C GLY A 183 -28.04 -42.13 20.19
N GLY A 184 -27.03 -43.01 20.17
CA GLY A 184 -26.33 -43.47 21.37
C GLY A 184 -24.84 -43.80 21.25
N ARG A 185 -24.24 -43.86 20.05
CA ARG A 185 -22.86 -44.38 19.88
C ARG A 185 -21.86 -43.45 19.18
N SER A 186 -22.28 -42.29 18.67
CA SER A 186 -21.42 -41.45 17.83
C SER A 186 -21.46 -39.98 18.27
N GLY A 187 -20.88 -39.65 19.44
CA GLY A 187 -20.75 -38.28 19.95
C GLY A 187 -19.76 -37.37 19.20
N ASP A 188 -19.10 -37.86 18.15
CA ASP A 188 -18.23 -37.06 17.26
C ASP A 188 -19.08 -36.79 16.01
N GLY A 189 -19.51 -35.54 15.78
CA GLY A 189 -20.11 -35.15 14.49
C GLY A 189 -19.25 -35.72 13.36
N GLY A 190 -19.85 -36.55 12.50
CA GLY A 190 -19.15 -37.60 11.74
C GLY A 190 -17.83 -37.20 11.05
N PRO A 191 -17.00 -38.17 10.62
CA PRO A 191 -15.62 -37.94 10.15
C PRO A 191 -15.49 -36.86 9.06
N ARG A 192 -16.55 -36.61 8.29
CA ARG A 192 -16.65 -35.55 7.29
C ARG A 192 -16.67 -34.14 7.90
N ALA A 193 -17.48 -33.90 8.94
CA ALA A 193 -17.55 -32.59 9.61
C ALA A 193 -16.22 -32.22 10.27
N ARG A 194 -15.58 -33.20 10.92
CA ARG A 194 -14.25 -33.05 11.52
C ARG A 194 -13.16 -32.68 10.51
N ARG A 195 -13.22 -33.23 9.28
CA ARG A 195 -12.30 -32.88 8.19
C ARG A 195 -12.52 -31.44 7.72
N TRP A 196 -13.77 -31.03 7.47
CA TRP A 196 -14.09 -29.66 7.04
C TRP A 196 -13.65 -28.60 8.05
N THR A 197 -13.95 -28.79 9.34
CA THR A 197 -13.44 -27.93 10.40
C THR A 197 -11.92 -27.85 10.36
N ALA A 198 -11.21 -28.97 10.21
CA ALA A 198 -9.75 -28.95 10.11
C ALA A 198 -9.25 -28.19 8.87
N THR A 199 -9.89 -28.35 7.72
CA THR A 199 -9.54 -27.60 6.51
C THR A 199 -9.75 -26.10 6.68
N PHE A 200 -10.88 -25.67 7.25
CA PHE A 200 -11.16 -24.25 7.48
C PHE A 200 -10.16 -23.60 8.43
N LEU A 201 -9.84 -24.24 9.57
CA LEU A 201 -8.79 -23.70 10.46
C LEU A 201 -7.43 -23.65 9.78
N THR A 202 -7.07 -24.68 9.01
CA THR A 202 -5.76 -24.73 8.33
C THR A 202 -5.66 -23.60 7.32
N ALA A 203 -6.71 -23.37 6.52
CA ALA A 203 -6.78 -22.28 5.55
C ALA A 203 -6.76 -20.91 6.24
N GLU A 204 -7.50 -20.75 7.33
CA GLU A 204 -7.55 -19.52 8.11
C GLU A 204 -6.16 -19.13 8.66
N PHE A 205 -5.44 -20.07 9.27
CA PHE A 205 -4.08 -19.83 9.73
C PHE A 205 -3.13 -19.52 8.57
N ALA A 206 -3.25 -20.25 7.45
CA ALA A 206 -2.42 -20.00 6.28
C ALA A 206 -2.60 -18.57 5.73
N LEU A 207 -3.85 -18.12 5.58
CA LEU A 207 -4.16 -16.75 5.13
C LEU A 207 -3.64 -15.70 6.11
N THR A 208 -3.77 -15.95 7.42
CA THR A 208 -3.27 -15.05 8.46
C THR A 208 -1.75 -14.93 8.44
N VAL A 209 -1.03 -16.02 8.21
CA VAL A 209 0.43 -15.99 8.04
C VAL A 209 0.83 -15.14 6.84
N VAL A 210 0.15 -15.27 5.70
CA VAL A 210 0.43 -14.45 4.51
C VAL A 210 0.19 -12.97 4.80
N LEU A 211 -0.91 -12.61 5.48
CA LEU A 211 -1.20 -11.23 5.85
C LEU A 211 -0.18 -10.65 6.83
N LEU A 212 0.27 -11.44 7.81
CA LEU A 212 1.32 -11.04 8.75
C LEU A 212 2.68 -10.89 8.05
N ALA A 213 2.99 -11.73 7.07
CA ALA A 213 4.20 -11.61 6.26
C ALA A 213 4.18 -10.34 5.40
N ALA A 214 3.04 -10.03 4.77
CA ALA A 214 2.84 -8.79 4.04
C ALA A 214 2.98 -7.54 4.94
N MET A 215 2.42 -7.58 6.15
CA MET A 215 2.57 -6.53 7.15
C MET A 215 4.04 -6.33 7.56
N ALA A 216 4.76 -7.41 7.84
CA ALA A 216 6.15 -7.36 8.26
C ALA A 216 7.06 -6.85 7.14
N LEU A 217 6.85 -7.30 5.90
CA LEU A 217 7.58 -6.80 4.74
C LEU A 217 7.33 -5.30 4.54
N GLY A 218 6.06 -4.87 4.58
CA GLY A 218 5.70 -3.45 4.48
C GLY A 218 6.37 -2.61 5.56
N PHE A 219 6.42 -3.12 6.79
CA PHE A 219 7.07 -2.44 7.91
C PHE A 219 8.58 -2.28 7.69
N ARG A 220 9.27 -3.33 7.22
CA ARG A 220 10.71 -3.27 6.92
C ARG A 220 11.01 -2.35 5.74
N ASN A 221 10.18 -2.38 4.69
CA ASN A 221 10.31 -1.47 3.56
C ASN A 221 10.09 -0.02 3.98
N PHE A 222 9.09 0.24 4.83
CA PHE A 222 8.81 1.57 5.36
C PHE A 222 9.95 2.06 6.25
N GLN A 223 10.46 1.23 7.19
CA GLN A 223 11.62 1.60 8.01
C GLN A 223 12.86 1.86 7.16
N ALA A 224 13.19 0.98 6.22
CA ALA A 224 14.33 1.18 5.34
C ALA A 224 14.17 2.42 4.44
N ALA A 225 12.96 2.78 4.02
CA ALA A 225 12.70 4.01 3.30
C ALA A 225 12.84 5.27 4.18
N GLN A 226 12.68 5.14 5.50
CA GLN A 226 12.92 6.23 6.46
C GLN A 226 14.38 6.34 6.89
N GLU A 227 15.07 5.20 7.03
CA GLU A 227 16.49 5.09 7.42
C GLU A 227 17.45 5.30 6.26
N ALA A 228 17.05 5.05 5.01
CA ALA A 228 17.85 5.37 3.85
C ALA A 228 18.18 6.86 3.88
N ASP A 229 19.42 7.16 4.24
CA ASP A 229 19.86 8.41 4.84
C ASP A 229 19.19 9.63 4.22
N VAL A 230 18.53 10.42 5.07
CA VAL A 230 18.16 11.78 4.68
C VAL A 230 19.49 12.54 4.57
N VAL A 231 20.13 12.46 3.41
CA VAL A 231 21.45 13.08 3.14
C VAL A 231 21.37 14.61 3.20
N ILE A 232 20.16 15.16 3.17
CA ILE A 232 19.86 16.59 3.24
C ILE A 232 19.36 16.92 4.64
N ASP A 233 19.86 17.99 5.24
CA ASP A 233 19.23 18.57 6.43
C ASP A 233 18.00 19.40 6.01
N PRO A 234 16.76 18.94 6.27
CA PRO A 234 15.55 19.68 5.94
C PRO A 234 15.32 20.87 6.88
N SER A 235 16.03 20.93 8.01
CA SER A 235 15.89 21.98 9.00
C SER A 235 16.22 23.33 8.37
N HIS A 236 15.45 24.36 8.75
CA HIS A 236 15.68 25.74 8.30
C HIS A 236 15.60 25.97 6.78
N LEU A 237 14.98 25.05 6.04
CA LEU A 237 14.71 25.23 4.62
C LEU A 237 13.25 25.63 4.40
N LEU A 238 13.05 26.82 3.84
CA LEU A 238 11.76 27.26 3.32
C LEU A 238 11.72 27.05 1.81
N THR A 239 10.66 26.41 1.34
CA THR A 239 10.43 26.15 -0.07
C THR A 239 9.17 26.85 -0.55
N MET A 240 9.18 27.28 -1.80
CA MET A 240 8.03 27.90 -2.45
C MET A 240 8.15 27.77 -3.96
N TRP A 241 7.05 27.90 -4.68
CA TRP A 241 7.02 27.73 -6.13
C TRP A 241 6.64 29.02 -6.84
N VAL A 242 7.30 29.23 -7.98
CA VAL A 242 7.03 30.31 -8.93
C VAL A 242 6.84 29.70 -10.30
N SER A 243 5.71 30.04 -10.94
CA SER A 243 5.39 29.62 -12.30
C SER A 243 5.43 30.84 -13.21
N LEU A 244 6.31 30.81 -14.21
CA LEU A 244 6.46 31.86 -15.22
C LEU A 244 5.53 31.55 -16.41
N PRO A 245 4.50 32.37 -16.70
CA PRO A 245 3.60 32.12 -17.81
C PRO A 245 4.35 32.12 -19.15
N ALA A 246 4.08 31.13 -20.01
CA ALA A 246 4.75 31.01 -21.31
C ALA A 246 4.48 32.20 -22.25
N GLU A 247 3.34 32.87 -22.12
CA GLU A 247 3.00 34.07 -22.89
C GLU A 247 3.90 35.27 -22.56
N ARG A 248 4.32 35.38 -21.29
CA ARG A 248 5.12 36.52 -20.78
C ARG A 248 6.62 36.22 -20.72
N TYR A 249 6.97 34.94 -20.56
CA TYR A 249 8.35 34.45 -20.54
C TYR A 249 8.57 33.33 -21.58
N PRO A 250 8.31 33.58 -22.88
CA PRO A 250 8.40 32.56 -23.94
C PRO A 250 9.81 31.98 -24.09
N THR A 251 10.85 32.80 -23.96
CA THR A 251 12.22 32.35 -24.26
C THR A 251 12.97 31.87 -23.01
N PRO A 252 13.88 30.88 -23.15
CA PRO A 252 14.77 30.46 -22.06
C PRO A 252 15.57 31.63 -21.45
N GLU A 253 16.01 32.57 -22.27
CA GLU A 253 16.82 33.71 -21.84
C GLU A 253 16.05 34.63 -20.88
N GLN A 254 14.77 34.89 -21.18
CA GLN A 254 13.91 35.69 -20.30
C GLN A 254 13.66 35.00 -18.96
N ARG A 255 13.44 33.68 -18.97
CA ARG A 255 13.27 32.89 -17.73
C ARG A 255 14.56 32.88 -16.90
N GLY A 256 15.70 32.65 -17.54
CA GLY A 256 17.02 32.71 -16.90
C GLY A 256 17.28 34.07 -16.24
N ALA A 257 17.07 35.17 -16.99
CA ALA A 257 17.25 36.52 -16.49
C ALA A 257 16.29 36.89 -15.34
N PHE A 258 15.08 36.34 -15.33
CA PHE A 258 14.18 36.49 -14.18
C PHE A 258 14.74 35.83 -12.93
N PHE A 259 15.14 34.55 -13.03
CA PHE A 259 15.65 33.79 -11.89
C PHE A 259 17.00 34.30 -11.37
N GLU A 260 17.86 34.82 -12.24
CA GLU A 260 19.10 35.51 -11.82
C GLU A 260 18.80 36.78 -11.02
N ARG A 261 17.91 37.65 -11.52
CA ARG A 261 17.48 38.85 -10.79
C ARG A 261 16.79 38.52 -9.47
N LEU A 262 15.95 37.49 -9.44
CA LEU A 262 15.31 37.02 -8.22
C LEU A 262 16.36 36.53 -7.20
N SER A 263 17.31 35.72 -7.63
CA SER A 263 18.38 35.21 -6.76
C SER A 263 19.19 36.35 -6.14
N GLU A 264 19.54 37.37 -6.93
CA GLU A 264 20.31 38.53 -6.46
C GLU A 264 19.54 39.34 -5.40
N ARG A 265 18.25 39.62 -5.64
CA ARG A 265 17.40 40.34 -4.68
C ARG A 265 17.21 39.56 -3.38
N LEU A 266 17.03 38.24 -3.47
CA LEU A 266 16.85 37.40 -2.29
C LEU A 266 18.12 37.29 -1.43
N ARG A 267 19.32 37.36 -2.03
CA ARG A 267 20.59 37.40 -1.26
C ARG A 267 20.78 38.69 -0.46
N GLN A 268 20.10 39.78 -0.85
CA GLN A 268 20.17 41.05 -0.12
C GLN A 268 19.34 41.03 1.17
N ILE A 269 18.50 40.01 1.37
CA ILE A 269 17.71 39.84 2.60
C ILE A 269 18.61 39.18 3.66
N GLY A 270 19.03 39.94 4.68
CA GLY A 270 19.97 39.46 5.70
C GLY A 270 19.51 38.25 6.53
N ALA A 271 18.22 37.90 6.52
CA ALA A 271 17.68 36.69 7.16
C ALA A 271 17.87 35.39 6.34
N ILE A 272 18.37 35.51 5.10
CA ILE A 272 18.57 34.40 4.17
C ILE A 272 20.07 34.11 4.08
N SER A 273 20.49 32.92 4.50
CA SER A 273 21.90 32.49 4.44
C SER A 273 22.30 32.05 3.03
N SER A 274 21.41 31.32 2.34
CA SER A 274 21.66 30.87 0.97
C SER A 274 20.35 30.67 0.21
N THR A 275 20.41 30.79 -1.12
CA THR A 275 19.26 30.65 -2.01
C THR A 275 19.56 29.72 -3.16
N ALA A 276 18.58 28.89 -3.51
CA ALA A 276 18.66 28.03 -4.66
C ALA A 276 17.35 28.00 -5.44
N ILE A 277 17.47 27.75 -6.73
CA ILE A 277 16.34 27.57 -7.64
C ILE A 277 16.48 26.18 -8.25
N ALA A 278 15.41 25.40 -8.22
CA ALA A 278 15.39 24.06 -8.76
C ALA A 278 14.08 23.75 -9.50
N SER A 279 14.12 22.92 -10.54
CA SER A 279 12.90 22.47 -11.22
C SER A 279 12.10 21.43 -10.41
N ALA A 280 12.73 20.85 -9.38
CA ALA A 280 12.14 19.88 -8.48
C ALA A 280 12.75 20.01 -7.08
N LEU A 281 11.95 19.74 -6.05
CA LEU A 281 12.43 19.59 -4.68
C LEU A 281 12.87 18.14 -4.44
N PRO A 282 13.85 17.89 -3.56
CA PRO A 282 14.06 16.55 -3.01
C PRO A 282 12.73 15.98 -2.50
N PHE A 283 12.47 14.69 -2.75
CA PHE A 283 11.19 14.01 -2.46
C PHE A 283 9.94 14.56 -3.18
N GLY A 284 10.06 15.59 -4.03
CA GLY A 284 8.95 16.24 -4.74
C GLY A 284 8.62 15.65 -6.11
N GLY A 285 9.41 14.68 -6.59
CA GLY A 285 9.34 14.12 -7.93
C GLY A 285 10.12 14.92 -8.96
N ALA A 286 10.84 14.23 -9.85
CA ALA A 286 11.66 14.83 -10.91
C ALA A 286 11.21 14.37 -12.29
N THR A 287 11.54 15.17 -13.32
CA THR A 287 11.21 14.85 -14.72
C THR A 287 12.05 13.68 -15.19
N VAL A 288 11.42 12.63 -15.71
CA VAL A 288 12.12 11.46 -16.26
C VAL A 288 12.44 11.70 -17.74
N ARG A 289 13.68 11.46 -18.15
CA ARG A 289 14.14 11.53 -19.55
C ARG A 289 14.87 10.26 -19.95
N GLY A 290 14.89 9.97 -21.24
CA GLY A 290 15.73 8.90 -21.78
C GLY A 290 17.21 9.30 -21.70
N LEU A 291 18.09 8.33 -21.54
CA LEU A 291 19.54 8.51 -21.42
C LEU A 291 20.24 7.83 -22.60
N ALA A 292 21.11 8.56 -23.27
CA ALA A 292 22.13 8.02 -24.14
C ALA A 292 23.51 8.36 -23.58
N ILE A 293 24.43 7.39 -23.61
CA ILE A 293 25.80 7.53 -23.14
C ILE A 293 26.72 7.44 -24.35
N ASP A 294 27.69 8.35 -24.45
CA ASP A 294 28.62 8.39 -25.58
C ASP A 294 29.42 7.07 -25.67
N GLY A 295 29.56 6.55 -26.88
CA GLY A 295 30.20 5.25 -27.13
C GLY A 295 29.38 4.01 -26.75
N ARG A 296 28.13 4.15 -26.29
CA ARG A 296 27.25 3.00 -25.99
C ARG A 296 26.04 2.97 -26.92
N SER A 297 25.83 1.83 -27.60
CA SER A 297 24.71 1.65 -28.54
C SER A 297 23.39 1.40 -27.79
N THR A 298 22.32 2.07 -28.21
CA THR A 298 20.94 1.86 -27.71
C THR A 298 20.15 0.94 -28.64
N ALA A 299 20.81 0.06 -29.40
CA ALA A 299 20.30 -0.46 -30.66
C ALA A 299 19.03 -1.33 -30.60
N ASP A 300 18.64 -1.93 -29.46
CA ASP A 300 17.41 -2.77 -29.41
C ASP A 300 16.69 -2.79 -28.04
N GLU A 301 17.02 -1.86 -27.13
CA GLU A 301 16.38 -1.77 -25.81
C GLU A 301 15.68 -0.43 -25.61
N VAL A 302 14.58 -0.44 -24.84
CA VAL A 302 13.96 0.79 -24.32
C VAL A 302 15.07 1.61 -23.64
N PRO A 303 15.36 2.84 -24.11
CA PRO A 303 16.51 3.58 -23.62
C PRO A 303 16.40 3.76 -22.10
N PRO A 304 17.51 3.58 -21.34
CA PRO A 304 17.49 3.73 -19.90
C PRO A 304 16.95 5.11 -19.53
N THR A 305 16.22 5.19 -18.42
CA THR A 305 15.60 6.46 -18.01
C THR A 305 16.25 6.99 -16.74
N VAL A 306 16.38 8.31 -16.66
CA VAL A 306 16.96 9.01 -15.51
C VAL A 306 16.10 10.18 -15.10
N SER A 307 16.14 10.50 -13.81
CA SER A 307 15.50 11.70 -13.27
C SER A 307 16.38 12.91 -13.56
N THR A 308 15.76 14.02 -13.94
CA THR A 308 16.45 15.26 -14.31
C THR A 308 15.95 16.41 -13.47
N VAL A 309 16.90 17.17 -12.91
CA VAL A 309 16.62 18.33 -12.07
C VAL A 309 17.48 19.49 -12.54
N THR A 310 16.85 20.56 -13.00
CA THR A 310 17.58 21.80 -13.26
C THR A 310 17.81 22.52 -11.93
N VAL A 311 19.03 22.98 -11.68
CA VAL A 311 19.44 23.60 -10.42
C VAL A 311 20.31 24.84 -10.63
N SER A 312 20.18 25.81 -9.71
CA SER A 312 21.08 26.96 -9.62
C SER A 312 22.45 26.55 -9.07
N ARG A 313 23.44 27.44 -9.22
CA ARG A 313 24.82 27.22 -8.76
C ARG A 313 24.90 26.87 -7.26
N GLN A 314 24.19 27.61 -6.42
CA GLN A 314 24.20 27.43 -4.96
C GLN A 314 23.28 26.31 -4.46
N TYR A 315 22.79 25.43 -5.35
CA TYR A 315 21.81 24.41 -4.96
C TYR A 315 22.35 23.45 -3.91
N PHE A 316 23.49 22.80 -4.18
CA PHE A 316 24.07 21.82 -3.28
C PHE A 316 24.41 22.44 -1.92
N GLU A 317 25.07 23.59 -1.92
CA GLU A 317 25.32 24.38 -0.71
C GLU A 317 24.03 24.68 0.07
N THR A 318 22.98 25.15 -0.62
CA THR A 318 21.72 25.52 0.04
C THR A 318 21.04 24.33 0.69
N ILE A 319 21.07 23.15 0.09
CA ILE A 319 20.52 21.93 0.70
C ILE A 319 21.52 21.20 1.61
N GLY A 320 22.69 21.78 1.89
CA GLY A 320 23.67 21.22 2.81
C GLY A 320 24.46 20.03 2.25
N LEU A 321 24.57 19.92 0.93
CA LEU A 321 25.34 18.89 0.24
C LEU A 321 26.63 19.44 -0.34
N SER A 322 27.62 18.57 -0.47
CA SER A 322 28.89 18.83 -1.16
C SER A 322 29.09 17.85 -2.29
N VAL A 323 29.67 18.31 -3.40
CA VAL A 323 30.08 17.44 -4.51
C VAL A 323 31.22 16.54 -4.05
N LEU A 324 31.08 15.23 -4.25
CA LEU A 324 32.02 14.19 -3.80
C LEU A 324 33.23 14.05 -4.73
N ARG A 325 33.01 14.16 -6.04
CA ARG A 325 34.06 14.04 -7.08
C ARG A 325 33.87 15.12 -8.13
N GLY A 326 34.97 15.61 -8.71
CA GLY A 326 34.94 16.64 -9.74
C GLY A 326 34.74 18.04 -9.13
N ARG A 327 33.86 18.83 -9.71
CA ARG A 327 33.58 20.22 -9.29
C ARG A 327 32.09 20.54 -9.26
N ASP A 328 31.75 21.56 -8.49
CA ASP A 328 30.42 22.16 -8.51
C ASP A 328 30.18 23.04 -9.77
N LEU A 329 28.93 23.48 -9.95
CA LEU A 329 28.48 24.35 -11.02
C LEU A 329 29.01 25.79 -10.83
N ASN A 330 29.55 26.35 -11.91
CA ASN A 330 30.09 27.70 -11.99
C ASN A 330 29.36 28.54 -13.06
N GLU A 331 29.85 29.75 -13.32
CA GLU A 331 29.22 30.72 -14.23
C GLU A 331 29.19 30.33 -15.71
N ARG A 332 30.13 29.47 -16.13
CA ARG A 332 30.25 29.03 -17.50
C ARG A 332 29.30 27.86 -17.79
N ASP A 333 28.89 27.13 -16.77
CA ASP A 333 28.04 25.95 -16.92
C ASP A 333 26.65 26.31 -17.46
N GLY A 334 26.25 25.64 -18.54
CA GLY A 334 25.00 25.89 -19.24
C GLY A 334 25.08 27.00 -20.30
N ALA A 335 26.22 27.67 -20.47
CA ALA A 335 26.46 28.55 -21.61
C ALA A 335 26.73 27.75 -22.90
N ALA A 336 26.63 28.41 -24.05
CA ALA A 336 26.98 27.79 -25.34
C ALA A 336 28.42 27.25 -25.29
N GLY A 337 28.58 25.97 -25.68
CA GLY A 337 29.87 25.25 -25.65
C GLY A 337 30.28 24.70 -24.28
N HIS A 338 29.49 24.97 -23.23
CA HIS A 338 29.73 24.52 -21.86
C HIS A 338 28.51 23.77 -21.31
N GLN A 339 27.97 22.84 -22.10
CA GLN A 339 26.88 21.97 -21.67
C GLN A 339 27.42 20.93 -20.67
N THR A 340 27.16 21.17 -19.40
CA THR A 340 27.66 20.34 -18.29
C THR A 340 26.52 19.79 -17.44
N ALA A 341 26.80 18.71 -16.72
CA ALA A 341 25.88 18.09 -15.78
C ALA A 341 26.64 17.56 -14.56
N ILE A 342 25.94 17.51 -13.42
CA ILE A 342 26.36 16.78 -12.23
C ILE A 342 25.47 15.55 -12.11
N VAL A 343 26.03 14.40 -11.75
CA VAL A 343 25.26 13.16 -11.56
C VAL A 343 25.35 12.70 -10.11
N ASN A 344 24.42 11.88 -9.65
CA ASN A 344 24.53 11.33 -8.30
C ASN A 344 25.29 9.99 -8.26
N GLU A 345 25.71 9.55 -7.07
CA GLU A 345 26.40 8.26 -6.89
C GLU A 345 25.62 7.08 -7.46
N ARG A 346 24.27 7.06 -7.34
CA ARG A 346 23.46 5.98 -7.92
C ARG A 346 23.57 5.90 -9.44
N PHE A 347 23.59 7.04 -10.12
CA PHE A 347 23.82 7.08 -11.56
C PHE A 347 25.19 6.49 -11.90
N VAL A 348 26.22 6.82 -11.13
CA VAL A 348 27.58 6.27 -11.32
C VAL A 348 27.59 4.76 -11.06
N ALA A 349 27.00 4.29 -9.97
CA ALA A 349 26.95 2.86 -9.65
C ALA A 349 26.20 2.04 -10.72
N MET A 350 25.18 2.62 -11.35
CA MET A 350 24.36 1.91 -12.35
C MET A 350 24.99 1.93 -13.74
N TYR A 351 25.61 3.04 -14.16
CA TYR A 351 26.07 3.21 -15.53
C TYR A 351 27.60 3.23 -15.67
N PHE A 352 28.34 3.49 -14.59
CA PHE A 352 29.81 3.57 -14.57
C PHE A 352 30.39 2.83 -13.34
N PRO A 353 30.02 1.54 -13.07
CA PRO A 353 30.43 0.84 -11.86
C PRO A 353 31.96 0.71 -11.69
N ASP A 354 32.72 0.74 -12.79
CA ASP A 354 34.19 0.58 -12.80
C ASP A 354 34.90 1.64 -13.66
N GLU A 355 34.21 2.74 -14.00
CA GLU A 355 34.74 3.79 -14.87
C GLU A 355 34.73 5.16 -14.18
N ASP A 356 35.65 6.05 -14.54
CA ASP A 356 35.55 7.46 -14.11
C ASP A 356 34.43 8.17 -14.90
N PRO A 357 33.36 8.64 -14.23
CA PRO A 357 32.28 9.34 -14.91
C PRO A 357 32.69 10.76 -15.32
N ILE A 358 33.72 11.35 -14.71
CA ILE A 358 34.11 12.75 -14.98
C ILE A 358 34.67 12.87 -16.40
N GLY A 359 34.20 13.89 -17.14
CA GLY A 359 34.57 14.12 -18.54
C GLY A 359 33.81 13.27 -19.55
N ARG A 360 33.04 12.28 -19.11
CA ARG A 360 32.17 11.49 -20.01
C ARG A 360 30.99 12.32 -20.49
N ARG A 361 30.49 11.97 -21.68
CA ARG A 361 29.38 12.67 -22.33
C ARG A 361 28.11 11.84 -22.28
N ILE A 362 27.02 12.51 -21.93
CA ILE A 362 25.68 11.94 -21.88
C ILE A 362 24.71 12.83 -22.65
N ARG A 363 23.64 12.26 -23.16
CA ARG A 363 22.58 12.98 -23.87
C ARG A 363 21.24 12.61 -23.26
N LEU A 364 20.47 13.63 -22.89
CA LEU A 364 19.14 13.47 -22.33
C LEU A 364 18.11 13.55 -23.46
N ILE A 365 17.49 12.43 -23.77
CA ILE A 365 16.53 12.29 -24.86
C ILE A 365 15.15 12.70 -24.33
N ASN A 366 14.59 13.77 -24.92
CA ASN A 366 13.19 14.09 -24.75
C ASN A 366 12.35 13.22 -25.69
N PRO A 367 11.28 12.57 -25.22
CA PRO A 367 10.41 11.75 -26.06
C PRO A 367 9.82 12.52 -27.26
N ASN A 368 9.62 13.84 -27.09
CA ASN A 368 9.01 14.71 -28.09
C ASN A 368 10.02 15.36 -29.04
N GLU A 369 11.32 15.34 -28.71
CA GLU A 369 12.39 15.92 -29.55
C GLU A 369 13.66 15.07 -29.47
N PRO A 370 13.71 13.90 -30.15
CA PRO A 370 14.82 12.96 -30.02
C PRO A 370 16.15 13.50 -30.59
N SER A 371 16.07 14.43 -31.54
CA SER A 371 17.18 14.84 -32.42
C SER A 371 17.87 16.15 -32.01
N SER A 372 17.28 16.97 -31.13
CA SER A 372 17.79 18.31 -30.77
C SER A 372 18.65 18.32 -29.49
N ALA A 373 18.74 17.20 -28.77
CA ALA A 373 19.39 17.15 -27.47
C ALA A 373 20.93 17.26 -27.57
N ALA A 374 21.48 18.33 -26.99
CA ALA A 374 22.92 18.53 -26.89
C ALA A 374 23.58 17.48 -25.97
N TRP A 375 24.83 17.13 -26.29
CA TRP A 375 25.68 16.33 -25.42
C TRP A 375 26.13 17.15 -24.21
N LEU A 376 25.97 16.59 -23.02
CA LEU A 376 26.36 17.15 -21.74
C LEU A 376 27.61 16.43 -21.23
N THR A 377 28.57 17.18 -20.70
CA THR A 377 29.77 16.63 -20.06
C THR A 377 29.55 16.51 -18.55
N ILE A 378 29.82 15.35 -17.98
CA ILE A 378 29.73 15.14 -16.53
C ILE A 378 30.93 15.83 -15.87
N VAL A 379 30.67 16.80 -14.99
CA VAL A 379 31.73 17.59 -14.32
C VAL A 379 31.81 17.35 -12.81
N GLY A 380 30.81 16.69 -12.23
CA GLY A 380 30.80 16.38 -10.81
C GLY A 380 29.89 15.21 -10.46
N VAL A 381 30.14 14.62 -9.30
CA VAL A 381 29.32 13.57 -8.68
C VAL A 381 28.88 14.02 -7.29
N CYS A 382 27.60 14.00 -7.00
CA CYS A 382 27.03 14.35 -5.70
C CYS A 382 26.46 13.12 -4.96
N PRO A 383 26.19 13.22 -3.65
CA PRO A 383 25.51 12.17 -2.92
C PRO A 383 24.12 11.87 -3.48
N SER A 384 23.66 10.63 -3.33
CA SER A 384 22.34 10.22 -3.86
C SER A 384 21.17 10.81 -3.08
N VAL A 385 20.60 11.89 -3.60
CA VAL A 385 19.34 12.46 -3.09
C VAL A 385 18.14 11.81 -3.75
N ARG A 386 17.18 11.39 -2.94
CA ARG A 386 15.92 10.82 -3.38
C ARG A 386 15.00 11.88 -3.98
N GLN A 387 14.56 11.66 -5.22
CA GLN A 387 13.61 12.57 -5.89
C GLN A 387 12.19 12.03 -5.80
N ARG A 388 11.99 10.72 -5.93
CA ARG A 388 10.68 10.07 -5.76
C ARG A 388 10.56 9.37 -4.40
N PRO A 389 9.44 9.52 -3.68
CA PRO A 389 9.23 8.84 -2.42
C PRO A 389 9.04 7.32 -2.58
N GLN A 390 8.69 6.84 -3.79
CA GLN A 390 8.50 5.41 -4.07
C GLN A 390 9.81 4.72 -4.46
N GLY A 391 9.98 3.45 -4.08
CA GLY A 391 11.15 2.61 -4.40
C GLY A 391 12.14 2.48 -3.24
N ILE A 392 12.96 1.42 -3.22
CA ILE A 392 13.91 1.17 -2.12
C ILE A 392 15.24 1.88 -2.35
N ASP A 393 15.68 1.96 -3.60
CA ASP A 393 16.90 2.67 -3.99
C ASP A 393 16.60 4.13 -4.39
N PRO A 394 17.55 5.06 -4.20
CA PRO A 394 17.44 6.40 -4.76
C PRO A 394 17.40 6.37 -6.29
N ASP A 395 16.79 7.39 -6.91
CA ASP A 395 16.75 7.52 -8.37
C ASP A 395 18.17 7.82 -8.92
N PRO A 396 18.55 7.34 -10.12
CA PRO A 396 19.67 7.93 -10.85
C PRO A 396 19.27 9.34 -11.31
N VAL A 397 19.98 10.36 -10.83
CA VAL A 397 19.64 11.77 -11.06
C VAL A 397 20.76 12.48 -11.84
N VAL A 398 20.35 13.25 -12.84
CA VAL A 398 21.19 14.19 -13.59
C VAL A 398 20.76 15.61 -13.25
N TYR A 399 21.66 16.38 -12.67
CA TYR A 399 21.51 17.79 -12.33
C TYR A 399 22.02 18.67 -13.47
N LEU A 400 21.14 19.54 -13.97
CA LEU A 400 21.42 20.46 -15.08
C LEU A 400 21.57 21.89 -14.58
N PRO A 401 22.48 22.70 -15.14
CA PRO A 401 22.61 24.11 -14.76
C PRO A 401 21.38 24.90 -15.19
N LEU A 402 20.87 25.75 -14.29
CA LEU A 402 19.70 26.62 -14.52
C LEU A 402 19.79 27.44 -15.79
N ARG A 403 20.99 27.94 -16.11
CA ARG A 403 21.25 28.77 -17.28
C ARG A 403 21.02 28.03 -18.61
N GLY A 404 21.31 26.73 -18.65
CA GLY A 404 21.18 25.92 -19.87
C GLY A 404 19.76 25.41 -20.13
N ALA A 405 18.94 25.29 -19.09
CA ALA A 405 17.58 24.76 -19.20
C ALA A 405 16.60 25.40 -18.18
N PRO A 406 16.40 26.72 -18.21
CA PRO A 406 15.60 27.42 -17.20
C PRO A 406 14.13 26.98 -17.31
N PRO A 407 13.56 26.39 -16.24
CA PRO A 407 12.23 25.79 -16.27
C PRO A 407 11.14 26.87 -16.22
N THR A 408 9.96 26.55 -16.75
CA THR A 408 8.76 27.40 -16.63
C THR A 408 8.22 27.43 -15.21
N ASN A 409 8.42 26.35 -14.45
CA ASN A 409 8.00 26.24 -13.07
C ASN A 409 9.21 25.85 -12.21
N ALA A 410 9.52 26.64 -11.20
CA ALA A 410 10.68 26.43 -10.35
C ALA A 410 10.31 26.54 -8.88
N ALA A 411 10.93 25.68 -8.09
CA ALA A 411 11.00 25.81 -6.65
C ALA A 411 12.13 26.77 -6.27
N VAL A 412 11.82 27.74 -5.42
CA VAL A 412 12.77 28.59 -4.72
C VAL A 412 12.98 27.97 -3.33
N ILE A 413 14.24 27.68 -3.02
CA ILE A 413 14.69 27.06 -1.76
C ILE A 413 15.54 28.08 -1.04
N LEU A 414 15.20 28.36 0.21
CA LEU A 414 15.86 29.37 1.03
C LEU A 414 16.31 28.72 2.33
N ARG A 415 17.60 28.85 2.65
CA ARG A 415 18.11 28.51 3.98
C ARG A 415 18.01 29.74 4.85
N ASN A 416 17.24 29.65 5.93
CA ASN A 416 16.98 30.76 6.84
C ASN A 416 17.59 30.53 8.21
N SER A 417 17.70 31.59 9.00
CA SER A 417 18.09 31.52 10.42
C SER A 417 16.94 31.93 11.36
N SER A 418 15.78 32.31 10.80
CA SER A 418 14.64 32.92 11.48
C SER A 418 13.30 32.21 11.17
N ASP A 419 12.20 32.67 11.79
CA ASP A 419 10.86 32.10 11.57
C ASP A 419 10.45 32.09 10.07
N PRO A 420 10.16 30.90 9.49
CA PRO A 420 9.78 30.75 8.08
C PRO A 420 8.56 31.59 7.64
N SER A 421 7.65 31.92 8.56
CA SER A 421 6.41 32.64 8.24
C SER A 421 6.67 34.09 7.79
N SER A 422 7.59 34.78 8.49
CA SER A 422 8.01 36.16 8.21
C SER A 422 8.76 36.27 6.87
N LEU A 423 9.57 35.27 6.55
CA LEU A 423 10.40 35.22 5.35
C LEU A 423 9.55 35.11 4.07
N ALA A 424 8.46 34.35 4.13
CA ALA A 424 7.54 34.18 3.00
C ALA A 424 6.90 35.51 2.56
N ALA A 425 6.64 36.43 3.49
CA ALA A 425 6.08 37.74 3.18
C ALA A 425 7.10 38.62 2.42
N LEU A 426 8.36 38.62 2.87
CA LEU A 426 9.46 39.35 2.23
C LEU A 426 9.72 38.83 0.81
N VAL A 427 9.80 37.52 0.63
CA VAL A 427 10.03 36.91 -0.70
C VAL A 427 8.87 37.24 -1.65
N ARG A 428 7.63 37.23 -1.15
CA ARG A 428 6.46 37.63 -1.93
C ARG A 428 6.55 39.09 -2.38
N GLN A 429 7.07 39.99 -1.55
CA GLN A 429 7.28 41.39 -1.91
C GLN A 429 8.34 41.53 -3.01
N GLU A 430 9.45 40.80 -2.92
CA GLU A 430 10.50 40.83 -3.95
C GLU A 430 10.03 40.29 -5.29
N ILE A 431 9.25 39.20 -5.30
CA ILE A 431 8.66 38.66 -6.52
C ILE A 431 7.67 39.66 -7.12
N ARG A 432 6.80 40.28 -6.31
CA ARG A 432 5.87 41.31 -6.78
C ARG A 432 6.59 42.54 -7.34
N ALA A 433 7.75 42.90 -6.80
CA ALA A 433 8.56 44.00 -7.31
C ALA A 433 9.19 43.68 -8.69
N LEU A 434 9.45 42.41 -8.98
CA LEU A 434 9.89 41.96 -10.31
C LEU A 434 8.71 41.84 -11.29
N ASP A 435 7.61 41.22 -10.85
CA ASP A 435 6.40 41.04 -11.64
C ASP A 435 5.18 40.83 -10.72
N PRO A 436 4.24 41.81 -10.65
CA PRO A 436 3.07 41.74 -9.77
C PRO A 436 2.11 40.59 -10.08
N GLU A 437 2.13 40.05 -11.31
CA GLU A 437 1.21 39.00 -11.75
C GLU A 437 1.66 37.59 -11.38
N LEU A 438 2.90 37.42 -10.91
CA LEU A 438 3.43 36.11 -10.58
C LEU A 438 2.92 35.62 -9.20
N PRO A 439 2.17 34.51 -9.15
CA PRO A 439 1.73 33.96 -7.88
C PRO A 439 2.88 33.21 -7.19
N LEU A 440 3.09 33.50 -5.91
CA LEU A 440 3.85 32.65 -5.01
C LEU A 440 2.91 31.61 -4.40
N TYR A 441 3.21 30.33 -4.59
CA TYR A 441 2.37 29.24 -4.10
C TYR A 441 3.19 28.11 -3.48
N ARG A 442 2.51 27.18 -2.78
CA ARG A 442 3.14 26.04 -2.05
C ARG A 442 4.30 26.47 -1.14
N VAL A 443 4.09 27.54 -0.37
CA VAL A 443 5.03 28.00 0.67
C VAL A 443 4.99 27.02 1.83
N ARG A 444 6.06 26.23 2.02
CA ARG A 444 6.14 25.16 3.02
C ARG A 444 7.59 24.95 3.46
N THR A 445 7.80 24.52 4.69
CA THR A 445 9.11 24.05 5.15
C THR A 445 9.48 22.75 4.46
N MET A 446 10.78 22.48 4.31
CA MET A 446 11.25 21.23 3.71
C MET A 446 10.85 20.02 4.58
N ASP A 447 10.78 20.17 5.90
CA ASP A 447 10.23 19.15 6.81
C ASP A 447 8.82 18.72 6.40
N ARG A 448 7.95 19.69 6.08
CA ARG A 448 6.58 19.43 5.64
C ARG A 448 6.56 18.74 4.27
N VAL A 449 7.49 19.09 3.37
CA VAL A 449 7.62 18.41 2.07
C VAL A 449 8.03 16.95 2.26
N VAL A 450 9.01 16.68 3.13
CA VAL A 450 9.46 15.33 3.45
C VAL A 450 8.34 14.54 4.12
N SER A 451 7.63 15.11 5.11
CA SER A 451 6.52 14.43 5.79
C SER A 451 5.37 14.12 4.83
N GLU A 452 5.00 15.06 3.96
CA GLU A 452 3.94 14.85 2.96
C GLU A 452 4.32 13.74 1.96
N SER A 453 5.59 13.66 1.56
CA SER A 453 6.06 12.60 0.65
C SER A 453 5.94 11.19 1.24
N ARG A 454 5.99 11.06 2.57
CA ARG A 454 5.93 9.78 3.31
C ARG A 454 4.50 9.30 3.57
N LEU A 455 3.49 10.15 3.37
CA LEU A 455 2.10 9.85 3.75
C LEU A 455 1.55 8.60 3.07
N ASN A 456 1.77 8.43 1.77
CA ASN A 456 1.28 7.25 1.05
C ASN A 456 1.86 5.96 1.63
N GLY A 457 3.15 5.95 1.96
CA GLY A 457 3.81 4.80 2.60
C GLY A 457 3.25 4.54 4.00
N TRP A 458 3.08 5.59 4.81
CA TRP A 458 2.54 5.48 6.16
C TRP A 458 1.09 5.00 6.19
N VAL A 459 0.20 5.60 5.37
CA VAL A 459 -1.21 5.18 5.26
C VAL A 459 -1.30 3.73 4.79
N SER A 460 -0.50 3.36 3.79
CA SER A 460 -0.51 1.99 3.28
C SER A 460 -0.08 1.00 4.35
N GLN A 461 1.00 1.30 5.07
CA GLN A 461 1.49 0.46 6.16
C GLN A 461 0.48 0.36 7.30
N ALA A 462 -0.16 1.46 7.67
CA ALA A 462 -1.19 1.48 8.71
C ALA A 462 -2.39 0.60 8.33
N LEU A 463 -2.87 0.69 7.08
CA LEU A 463 -3.98 -0.13 6.58
C LEU A 463 -3.63 -1.62 6.58
N VAL A 464 -2.45 -2.01 6.06
CA VAL A 464 -2.01 -3.41 6.07
C VAL A 464 -1.90 -3.94 7.51
N THR A 465 -1.37 -3.13 8.42
CA THR A 465 -1.26 -3.48 9.85
C THR A 465 -2.62 -3.73 10.48
N VAL A 466 -3.60 -2.85 10.24
CA VAL A 466 -4.97 -3.03 10.73
C VAL A 466 -5.61 -4.30 10.15
N ILE A 467 -5.47 -4.54 8.86
CA ILE A 467 -6.01 -5.74 8.18
C ILE A 467 -5.40 -7.02 8.76
N ALA A 468 -4.08 -7.06 8.97
CA ALA A 468 -3.38 -8.20 9.55
C ALA A 468 -3.79 -8.44 11.01
N CYS A 469 -3.96 -7.38 11.81
CA CYS A 469 -4.48 -7.48 13.17
C CYS A 469 -5.91 -8.02 13.22
N ILE A 470 -6.79 -7.59 12.31
CA ILE A 470 -8.16 -8.13 12.19
C ILE A 470 -8.13 -9.61 11.83
N ALA A 471 -7.29 -10.02 10.85
CA ALA A 471 -7.12 -11.41 10.47
C ALA A 471 -6.66 -12.30 11.64
N LEU A 472 -5.67 -11.82 12.40
CA LEU A 472 -5.16 -12.49 13.58
C LEU A 472 -6.24 -12.60 14.67
N GLY A 473 -6.99 -11.52 14.92
CA GLY A 473 -8.11 -11.52 15.87
C GLY A 473 -9.22 -12.50 15.47
N LEU A 474 -9.57 -12.56 14.19
CA LEU A 474 -10.52 -13.53 13.66
C LEU A 474 -10.01 -14.97 13.85
N SER A 475 -8.73 -15.23 13.57
CA SER A 475 -8.09 -16.54 13.81
C SER A 475 -8.16 -16.99 15.27
N VAL A 476 -7.96 -16.07 16.21
CA VAL A 476 -8.13 -16.33 17.64
C VAL A 476 -9.55 -16.73 17.97
N ILE A 477 -10.52 -15.96 17.47
CA ILE A 477 -11.95 -16.20 17.73
C ILE A 477 -12.38 -17.54 17.12
N GLY A 478 -11.94 -17.85 15.90
CA GLY A 478 -12.18 -19.11 15.20
C GLY A 478 -11.66 -20.31 15.97
N LEU A 479 -10.38 -20.26 16.36
CA LEU A 479 -9.73 -21.31 17.14
C LEU A 479 -10.40 -21.48 18.51
N TYR A 480 -10.71 -20.38 19.20
CA TYR A 480 -11.43 -20.41 20.48
C TYR A 480 -12.80 -21.08 20.33
N ALA A 481 -13.61 -20.66 19.35
CA ALA A 481 -14.94 -21.19 19.13
C ALA A 481 -14.91 -22.71 18.89
N VAL A 482 -13.95 -23.17 18.09
CA VAL A 482 -13.81 -24.58 17.72
C VAL A 482 -13.33 -25.42 18.90
N THR A 483 -12.35 -24.93 19.65
CA THR A 483 -11.82 -25.64 20.82
C THR A 483 -12.85 -25.67 21.95
N ALA A 484 -13.55 -24.56 22.21
CA ALA A 484 -14.66 -24.50 23.16
C ALA A 484 -15.79 -25.47 22.79
N HIS A 485 -16.15 -25.54 21.50
CA HIS A 485 -17.17 -26.47 21.04
C HIS A 485 -16.72 -27.93 21.13
N ALA A 486 -15.47 -28.24 20.76
CA ALA A 486 -14.92 -29.59 20.89
C ALA A 486 -14.85 -30.05 22.35
N VAL A 487 -14.56 -29.14 23.29
CA VAL A 487 -14.64 -29.40 24.72
C VAL A 487 -16.09 -29.67 25.14
N ALA A 488 -17.04 -28.83 24.72
CA ALA A 488 -18.45 -28.97 25.07
C ALA A 488 -19.04 -30.32 24.59
N GLN A 489 -18.73 -30.76 23.36
CA GLN A 489 -19.17 -32.06 22.83
C GLN A 489 -18.57 -33.26 23.58
N ARG A 490 -17.40 -33.09 24.21
CA ARG A 490 -16.69 -34.16 24.93
C ARG A 490 -16.83 -34.06 26.44
N THR A 491 -17.70 -33.20 26.95
CA THR A 491 -17.92 -33.01 28.40
C THR A 491 -18.16 -34.33 29.13
N ARG A 492 -19.00 -35.23 28.56
CA ARG A 492 -19.29 -36.55 29.14
C ARG A 492 -18.09 -37.51 29.09
N GLU A 493 -17.37 -37.57 27.97
CA GLU A 493 -16.15 -38.40 27.83
C GLU A 493 -15.05 -37.91 28.79
N ILE A 494 -14.86 -36.59 28.87
CA ILE A 494 -13.90 -35.94 29.76
C ILE A 494 -14.29 -36.20 31.22
N GLY A 495 -15.57 -36.09 31.56
CA GLY A 495 -16.10 -36.41 32.89
C GLY A 495 -15.89 -37.86 33.30
N ILE A 496 -16.13 -38.83 32.39
CA ILE A 496 -15.84 -40.25 32.62
C ILE A 496 -14.35 -40.48 32.86
N ARG A 497 -13.47 -39.88 32.04
CA ARG A 497 -12.01 -40.00 32.23
C ARG A 497 -11.53 -39.38 33.54
N MET A 498 -12.09 -38.23 33.92
CA MET A 498 -11.81 -37.59 35.21
C MET A 498 -12.28 -38.48 36.37
N ALA A 499 -13.47 -39.10 36.27
CA ALA A 499 -13.97 -40.05 37.26
C ALA A 499 -13.10 -41.32 37.37
N LEU A 500 -12.47 -41.74 36.26
CA LEU A 500 -11.50 -42.83 36.21
C LEU A 500 -10.07 -42.42 36.65
N GLY A 501 -9.88 -41.20 37.16
CA GLY A 501 -8.60 -40.73 37.71
C GLY A 501 -7.65 -40.04 36.74
N ALA A 502 -8.11 -39.61 35.56
CA ALA A 502 -7.28 -38.85 34.63
C ALA A 502 -6.84 -37.51 35.24
N ARG A 503 -5.56 -37.17 35.11
CA ARG A 503 -5.02 -35.89 35.62
C ARG A 503 -5.47 -34.72 34.73
N PRO A 504 -5.76 -33.53 35.27
CA PRO A 504 -6.11 -32.32 34.51
C PRO A 504 -5.16 -32.01 33.34
N ARG A 505 -3.84 -32.26 33.52
CA ARG A 505 -2.82 -32.09 32.48
C ARG A 505 -3.01 -33.03 31.28
N GLN A 506 -3.52 -34.24 31.48
CA GLN A 506 -3.77 -35.21 30.41
C GLN A 506 -4.94 -34.77 29.53
N VAL A 507 -6.01 -34.23 30.14
CA VAL A 507 -7.15 -33.65 29.42
C VAL A 507 -6.70 -32.42 28.61
N MET A 508 -5.92 -31.54 29.24
CA MET A 508 -5.40 -30.33 28.59
C MET A 508 -4.50 -30.67 27.40
N ARG A 509 -3.60 -31.65 27.53
CA ARG A 509 -2.74 -32.14 26.44
C ARG A 509 -3.56 -32.64 25.25
N LEU A 510 -4.65 -33.35 25.51
CA LEU A 510 -5.50 -33.94 24.47
C LEU A 510 -6.23 -32.86 23.65
N VAL A 511 -6.69 -31.80 24.30
CA VAL A 511 -7.29 -30.63 23.63
C VAL A 511 -6.24 -29.87 22.82
N LEU A 512 -5.07 -29.58 23.43
CA LEU A 512 -3.99 -28.83 22.78
C LEU A 512 -3.38 -29.55 21.58
N GLN A 513 -3.19 -30.87 21.66
CA GLN A 513 -2.53 -31.64 20.58
C GLN A 513 -3.27 -31.51 19.24
N ARG A 514 -4.60 -31.39 19.28
CA ARG A 514 -5.41 -31.17 18.07
C ARG A 514 -5.21 -29.77 17.50
N ALA A 515 -5.20 -28.75 18.36
CA ALA A 515 -4.96 -27.37 17.95
C ALA A 515 -3.55 -27.20 17.38
N VAL A 516 -2.53 -27.76 18.05
CA VAL A 516 -1.13 -27.71 17.60
C VAL A 516 -0.96 -28.36 16.21
N ARG A 517 -1.64 -29.50 15.95
CA ARG A 517 -1.55 -30.14 14.64
C ARG A 517 -2.13 -29.28 13.51
N GLN A 518 -3.27 -28.62 13.76
CA GLN A 518 -3.90 -27.72 12.78
C GLN A 518 -3.07 -26.45 12.59
N LEU A 519 -2.53 -25.90 13.68
CA LEU A 519 -1.63 -24.77 13.65
C LEU A 519 -0.37 -25.05 12.83
N GLY A 520 0.27 -26.20 13.05
CA GLY A 520 1.46 -26.62 12.30
C GLY A 520 1.20 -26.77 10.80
N LEU A 521 0.07 -27.39 10.43
CA LEU A 521 -0.33 -27.49 9.02
C LEU A 521 -0.64 -26.12 8.41
N GLY A 522 -1.30 -25.24 9.17
CA GLY A 522 -1.63 -23.88 8.74
C GLY A 522 -0.38 -23.01 8.55
N LEU A 523 0.59 -23.11 9.46
CA LEU A 523 1.89 -22.45 9.35
C LEU A 523 2.65 -22.90 8.12
N LEU A 524 2.76 -24.21 7.89
CA LEU A 524 3.45 -24.76 6.72
C LEU A 524 2.77 -24.33 5.41
N ALA A 525 1.44 -24.42 5.35
CA ALA A 525 0.67 -23.97 4.20
C ALA A 525 0.80 -22.45 3.98
N GLY A 526 0.77 -21.64 5.05
CA GLY A 526 0.94 -20.20 4.99
C GLY A 526 2.32 -19.78 4.50
N ILE A 527 3.38 -20.44 4.97
CA ILE A 527 4.75 -20.23 4.47
C ILE A 527 4.84 -20.58 2.98
N ALA A 528 4.27 -21.71 2.56
CA ALA A 528 4.25 -22.11 1.16
C ALA A 528 3.47 -21.12 0.28
N CYS A 529 2.30 -20.66 0.75
CA CYS A 529 1.52 -19.62 0.06
C CYS A 529 2.26 -18.29 -0.02
N THR A 530 2.98 -17.90 1.04
CA THR A 530 3.79 -16.68 1.06
C THR A 530 4.91 -16.76 0.04
N ALA A 531 5.62 -17.89 -0.03
CA ALA A 531 6.67 -18.12 -1.02
C ALA A 531 6.12 -18.14 -2.47
N ALA A 532 4.95 -18.73 -2.68
CA ALA A 532 4.28 -18.72 -3.98
C ALA A 532 3.83 -17.30 -4.38
N TRP A 533 3.31 -16.53 -3.44
CA TRP A 533 2.88 -15.15 -3.65
C TRP A 533 4.04 -14.23 -3.99
N GLU A 534 5.15 -14.36 -3.25
CA GLU A 534 6.38 -13.61 -3.49
C GLU A 534 6.95 -13.89 -4.89
N ARG A 535 6.93 -15.15 -5.35
CA ARG A 535 7.34 -15.51 -6.71
C ARG A 535 6.43 -14.97 -7.80
N LEU A 536 5.12 -14.86 -7.53
CA LEU A 536 4.18 -14.34 -8.52
C LEU A 536 4.34 -12.82 -8.72
N LEU A 537 4.73 -12.12 -7.66
CA LEU A 537 4.94 -10.67 -7.64
C LEU A 537 6.43 -10.31 -7.72
N GLU A 538 7.28 -11.24 -8.16
CA GLU A 538 8.73 -11.12 -8.09
C GLU A 538 9.19 -9.81 -8.75
N ASP A 539 9.56 -8.85 -7.90
CA ASP A 539 10.17 -7.60 -8.31
C ASP A 539 11.65 -7.72 -7.93
N PRO A 540 12.56 -7.90 -8.91
CA PRO A 540 13.97 -8.08 -8.65
C PRO A 540 14.61 -6.89 -7.92
N THR A 541 13.92 -5.76 -7.81
CA THR A 541 14.37 -4.58 -7.06
C THR A 541 14.02 -4.62 -5.56
N GLN A 542 13.32 -5.66 -5.07
CA GLN A 542 13.01 -5.81 -3.65
C GLN A 542 14.22 -6.21 -2.80
N ARG A 543 14.63 -5.31 -1.89
CA ARG A 543 15.70 -5.54 -0.90
C ARG A 543 15.30 -6.52 0.21
N TYR A 544 14.01 -6.56 0.56
CA TYR A 544 13.47 -7.44 1.60
C TYR A 544 12.48 -8.42 1.00
N ARG A 545 12.49 -9.63 1.55
CA ARG A 545 11.68 -10.76 1.08
C ARG A 545 10.60 -11.12 2.10
N MET A 546 9.43 -11.53 1.61
CA MET A 546 8.37 -12.06 2.50
C MET A 546 8.81 -13.37 3.16
N THR A 547 9.70 -14.12 2.49
CA THR A 547 10.26 -15.38 2.96
C THR A 547 11.53 -15.24 3.82
N ASP A 548 11.84 -14.04 4.33
CA ASP A 548 12.93 -13.87 5.30
C ASP A 548 12.74 -14.82 6.50
N PRO A 549 13.70 -15.73 6.79
CA PRO A 549 13.58 -16.72 7.85
C PRO A 549 13.31 -16.11 9.23
N VAL A 550 13.88 -14.94 9.53
CA VAL A 550 13.70 -14.25 10.81
C VAL A 550 12.27 -13.73 10.93
N VAL A 551 11.73 -13.16 9.85
CA VAL A 551 10.34 -12.68 9.81
C VAL A 551 9.36 -13.83 9.97
N LEU A 552 9.54 -14.92 9.22
CA LEU A 552 8.70 -16.11 9.32
C LEU A 552 8.78 -16.76 10.71
N MET A 553 9.96 -16.78 11.34
CA MET A 553 10.13 -17.27 12.70
C MET A 553 9.37 -16.41 13.72
N MET A 554 9.44 -15.08 13.61
CA MET A 554 8.68 -14.17 14.48
C MET A 554 7.17 -14.35 14.32
N ILE A 555 6.69 -14.50 13.08
CA ILE A 555 5.27 -14.75 12.77
C ILE A 555 4.84 -16.10 13.37
N ALA A 556 5.65 -17.15 13.21
CA ALA A 556 5.35 -18.46 13.76
C ALA A 556 5.25 -18.41 15.29
N VAL A 557 6.20 -17.76 15.97
CA VAL A 557 6.17 -17.58 17.43
C VAL A 557 4.93 -16.81 17.86
N LEU A 558 4.61 -15.69 17.20
CA LEU A 558 3.43 -14.88 17.49
C LEU A 558 2.14 -15.70 17.37
N VAL A 559 1.97 -16.40 16.25
CA VAL A 559 0.80 -17.25 15.97
C VAL A 559 0.69 -18.39 16.99
N ILE A 560 1.81 -18.99 17.41
CA ILE A 560 1.83 -20.03 18.47
C ILE A 560 1.39 -19.45 19.81
N VAL A 561 1.93 -18.31 20.24
CA VAL A 561 1.59 -17.67 21.51
C VAL A 561 0.09 -17.33 21.54
N VAL A 562 -0.39 -16.73 20.47
CA VAL A 562 -1.77 -16.29 20.33
C VAL A 562 -2.74 -17.48 20.27
N ALA A 563 -2.39 -18.54 19.53
CA ALA A 563 -3.16 -19.77 19.48
C ALA A 563 -3.21 -20.49 20.84
N PHE A 564 -2.08 -20.50 21.56
CA PHE A 564 -2.01 -21.08 22.90
C PHE A 564 -2.90 -20.31 23.89
N ALA A 565 -2.87 -18.98 23.85
CA ALA A 565 -3.74 -18.13 24.65
C ALA A 565 -5.22 -18.40 24.35
N ALA A 566 -5.60 -18.51 23.08
CA ALA A 566 -6.96 -18.84 22.64
C ALA A 566 -7.43 -20.21 23.17
N CYS A 567 -6.54 -21.21 23.19
CA CYS A 567 -6.85 -22.56 23.67
C CYS A 567 -6.86 -22.68 25.20
N LEU A 568 -6.15 -21.80 25.90
CA LEU A 568 -5.88 -21.96 27.33
C LEU A 568 -7.16 -21.96 28.16
N TRP A 569 -8.08 -21.05 27.85
CA TRP A 569 -9.33 -20.89 28.59
C TRP A 569 -10.30 -22.08 28.39
N PRO A 570 -10.64 -22.50 27.15
CA PRO A 570 -11.45 -23.70 26.93
C PRO A 570 -10.83 -24.96 27.54
N ALA A 571 -9.52 -25.14 27.42
CA ALA A 571 -8.83 -26.31 27.94
C ALA A 571 -8.79 -26.33 29.47
N ARG A 572 -8.59 -25.16 30.12
CA ARG A 572 -8.72 -25.03 31.58
C ARG A 572 -10.13 -25.36 32.04
N ARG A 573 -11.15 -24.79 31.40
CA ARG A 573 -12.56 -25.07 31.69
C ARG A 573 -12.86 -26.58 31.60
N ALA A 574 -12.34 -27.26 30.57
CA ALA A 574 -12.48 -28.71 30.42
C ALA A 574 -11.89 -29.49 31.60
N SER A 575 -10.73 -29.05 32.09
CA SER A 575 -9.99 -29.72 33.16
C SER A 575 -10.55 -29.47 34.57
N TRP A 576 -11.45 -28.51 34.72
CA TRP A 576 -12.09 -28.12 36.00
C TRP A 576 -13.56 -28.56 36.06
N LEU A 577 -14.02 -29.38 35.11
CA LEU A 577 -15.36 -29.95 35.14
C LEU A 577 -15.47 -30.95 36.30
N GLU A 578 -16.42 -30.70 37.21
CA GLU A 578 -16.75 -31.65 38.26
C GLU A 578 -17.37 -32.93 37.65
N PRO A 579 -16.84 -34.13 37.96
CA PRO A 579 -17.31 -35.38 37.35
C PRO A 579 -18.81 -35.62 37.55
N VAL A 580 -19.34 -35.23 38.72
CA VAL A 580 -20.74 -35.40 39.11
C VAL A 580 -21.67 -34.52 38.28
N VAL A 581 -21.24 -33.30 37.95
CA VAL A 581 -22.00 -32.37 37.09
C VAL A 581 -21.91 -32.81 35.63
N ALA A 582 -20.74 -33.24 35.16
CA ALA A 582 -20.52 -33.70 33.79
C ALA A 582 -21.32 -34.97 33.42
N LEU A 583 -21.64 -35.83 34.39
CA LEU A 583 -22.44 -37.05 34.21
C LEU A 583 -23.97 -36.79 34.25
N ARG A 584 -24.41 -35.62 34.72
CA ARG A 584 -25.83 -35.22 34.77
C ARG A 584 -26.31 -34.42 33.55
N TYR A 585 -25.41 -34.01 32.66
CA TYR A 585 -25.78 -33.38 31.39
C TYR A 585 -26.26 -34.43 30.38
N GLU A 586 -27.52 -34.35 29.96
CA GLU A 586 -28.10 -35.07 28.81
C GLU A 586 -27.87 -34.36 27.48
#